data_AF-A0A564ZP09-F1
#
_entry.id   AF-A0A564ZP09-F1
#
_cell.length_a   1.000
_cell.length_b   1.000
_cell.length_c   1.000
_cell.angle_alpha   90.00
_cell.angle_beta   90.00
_cell.angle_gamma   90.00
#
_symmetry.space_group_name_H-M   'P 1'
#
loop_
_entity.id
_entity.type
_entity.pdbx_description
1 polymer ?
#
loop_
_entity_poly.entity_id
_entity_poly.type
_entity_poly.pdbx_seq_one_letter_code
_entity_poly.pdbx_strand_id
1 'polypeptide(L)'
;MTRLSSKSRRPSRGRANLAHLGRVSDAEIARTAPPELADLPDDFWAEPALVLPVAKRAISLRVDEDVLDWFRTSGPRYQSRMNAVLRSYMAYVRRRRGQEGAASR
;
A
#
# COMPACT_ATOMS: atom_id res chain seq x y z
N MET A 1 26.86 -12.85 26.54
CA MET A 1 26.23 -12.19 25.38
C MET A 1 25.23 -13.14 24.75
N THR A 2 23.94 -13.02 25.09
CA THR A 2 22.90 -13.96 24.65
C THR A 2 22.20 -13.42 23.39
N ARG A 3 22.30 -14.14 22.27
CA ARG A 3 21.65 -13.78 21.00
C ARG A 3 20.13 -13.92 21.14
N LEU A 4 19.38 -12.85 20.93
CA LEU A 4 17.93 -12.93 20.76
C LEU A 4 17.65 -13.59 19.40
N SER A 5 17.16 -14.83 19.44
CA SER A 5 16.55 -15.50 18.28
C SER A 5 15.30 -14.74 17.88
N SER A 6 15.33 -14.04 16.73
CA SER A 6 14.15 -13.37 16.20
C SER A 6 13.17 -14.44 15.71
N LYS A 7 12.14 -14.71 16.50
CA LYS A 7 11.03 -15.58 16.15
C LYS A 7 10.43 -15.12 14.82
N SER A 8 10.54 -15.94 13.78
CA SER A 8 9.96 -15.70 12.46
C SER A 8 8.49 -15.31 12.60
N ARG A 9 8.18 -14.04 12.32
CA ARG A 9 6.81 -13.52 12.38
C ARG A 9 6.08 -13.91 11.11
N ARG A 10 5.71 -15.19 10.99
CA ARG A 10 4.82 -15.65 9.92
C ARG A 10 3.51 -14.87 10.02
N PRO A 11 3.06 -14.18 8.95
CA PRO A 11 1.79 -13.46 8.97
C PRO A 11 0.65 -14.47 9.15
N SER A 12 -0.05 -14.41 10.29
CA SER A 12 -0.96 -15.48 10.72
C SER A 12 -2.33 -15.48 10.05
N ARG A 13 -2.72 -14.43 9.31
CA ARG A 13 -3.94 -14.41 8.49
C ARG A 13 -3.77 -13.49 7.28
N GLY A 14 -3.31 -14.05 6.16
CA GLY A 14 -3.57 -13.46 4.85
C GLY A 14 -5.06 -13.60 4.53
N ARG A 15 -5.68 -12.57 3.94
CA ARG A 15 -7.06 -12.67 3.40
C ARG A 15 -7.14 -13.54 2.15
N ALA A 16 -5.99 -14.02 1.66
CA ALA A 16 -5.91 -14.87 0.49
C ALA A 16 -6.20 -16.34 0.86
N ASN A 17 -7.12 -16.96 0.13
CA ASN A 17 -7.37 -18.40 0.21
C ASN A 17 -6.31 -19.15 -0.59
N LEU A 18 -5.16 -19.41 0.04
CA LEU A 18 -4.02 -20.06 -0.61
C LEU A 18 -4.35 -21.48 -1.10
N ALA A 19 -5.25 -22.20 -0.41
CA ALA A 19 -5.68 -23.53 -0.80
C ALA A 19 -6.51 -23.52 -2.09
N HIS A 20 -7.31 -22.47 -2.31
CA HIS A 20 -8.00 -22.26 -3.58
C HIS A 20 -7.02 -21.85 -4.68
N LEU A 21 -6.15 -20.86 -4.42
CA LEU A 21 -5.17 -20.38 -5.40
C LEU A 21 -4.24 -21.49 -5.92
N GLY A 22 -3.81 -22.41 -5.05
CA GLY A 22 -2.97 -23.54 -5.46
C GLY A 22 -3.68 -24.59 -6.31
N ARG A 23 -4.99 -24.49 -6.52
CA ARG A 23 -5.80 -25.38 -7.38
C ARG A 23 -6.24 -24.71 -8.68
N VAL A 24 -6.03 -23.40 -8.83
CA VAL A 24 -6.39 -22.69 -10.06
C VAL A 24 -5.46 -23.18 -11.17
N SER A 25 -6.05 -23.59 -12.30
CA SER A 25 -5.29 -24.07 -13.46
C SER A 25 -4.76 -22.92 -14.32
N ASP A 26 -3.66 -23.16 -15.05
CA ASP A 26 -3.08 -22.16 -15.97
C ASP A 26 -4.06 -21.69 -17.04
N ALA A 27 -4.92 -22.59 -17.54
CA ALA A 27 -5.97 -22.23 -18.50
C ALA A 27 -7.01 -21.26 -17.92
N GLU A 28 -7.32 -21.39 -16.63
CA GLU A 28 -8.21 -20.47 -15.94
C GLU A 28 -7.54 -19.14 -15.63
N ILE A 29 -6.25 -19.15 -15.29
CA ILE A 29 -5.45 -17.93 -15.14
C ILE A 29 -5.43 -17.17 -16.46
N ALA A 30 -5.07 -17.83 -17.57
CA ALA A 30 -5.01 -17.20 -18.89
C ALA A 30 -6.37 -16.60 -19.32
N ARG A 31 -7.49 -17.27 -19.00
CA ARG A 31 -8.84 -16.79 -19.31
C ARG A 31 -9.26 -15.56 -18.49
N THR A 32 -8.79 -15.44 -17.26
CA THR A 32 -9.20 -14.38 -16.32
C THR A 32 -8.18 -13.27 -16.14
N ALA A 33 -6.97 -13.46 -16.65
CA ALA A 33 -5.91 -12.47 -16.63
C ALA A 33 -6.33 -11.23 -17.45
N PRO A 34 -6.05 -10.02 -16.94
CA PRO A 34 -6.17 -8.81 -17.74
C PRO A 34 -5.24 -8.86 -18.96
N PRO A 35 -5.63 -8.28 -20.11
CA PRO A 35 -4.79 -8.24 -21.31
C PRO A 35 -3.40 -7.64 -21.06
N GLU A 36 -3.30 -6.65 -20.16
CA GLU A 36 -2.03 -6.02 -19.81
C GLU A 36 -1.00 -6.95 -19.14
N LEU A 37 -1.41 -8.15 -18.71
CA LEU A 37 -0.52 -9.14 -18.09
C LEU A 37 -0.21 -10.34 -19.00
N ALA A 38 -0.75 -10.41 -20.22
CA ALA A 38 -0.57 -11.56 -21.11
C ALA A 38 0.87 -11.72 -21.62
N ASP A 39 1.53 -10.59 -21.91
CA ASP A 39 2.86 -10.53 -22.53
C ASP A 39 3.82 -9.67 -21.70
N LEU A 40 3.98 -10.01 -20.42
CA LEU A 40 5.00 -9.35 -19.59
C LEU A 40 6.40 -9.75 -20.09
N PRO A 41 7.35 -8.79 -20.18
CA PRO A 41 8.70 -9.10 -20.59
C PRO A 41 9.40 -10.00 -19.55
N ASP A 42 10.35 -10.82 -20.00
CA ASP A 42 11.03 -11.81 -19.15
C ASP A 42 11.76 -11.17 -17.95
N ASP A 43 12.17 -9.92 -18.07
CA ASP A 43 12.85 -9.14 -17.05
C ASP A 43 11.91 -8.36 -16.12
N PHE A 44 10.59 -8.50 -16.27
CA PHE A 44 9.59 -7.78 -15.47
C PHE A 44 9.81 -7.93 -13.96
N TRP A 45 10.32 -9.09 -13.53
CA TRP A 45 10.62 -9.39 -12.12
C TRP A 45 12.11 -9.25 -11.75
N ALA A 46 12.97 -8.74 -12.65
CA ALA A 46 14.41 -8.66 -12.44
C ALA A 46 14.79 -7.67 -11.32
N GLU A 47 14.03 -6.58 -11.16
CA GLU A 47 14.29 -5.53 -10.17
C GLU A 47 13.07 -5.27 -9.27
N PRO A 48 12.76 -6.16 -8.32
CA PRO A 48 11.65 -5.96 -7.42
C PRO A 48 11.95 -4.79 -6.46
N ALA A 49 11.23 -3.69 -6.61
CA ALA A 49 11.26 -2.60 -5.64
C ALA A 49 10.67 -3.09 -4.30
N LEU A 50 11.52 -3.26 -3.28
CA LEU A 50 11.06 -3.65 -1.96
C LEU A 50 10.28 -2.51 -1.30
N VAL A 51 8.95 -2.55 -1.40
CA VAL A 51 8.06 -1.63 -0.68
C VAL A 51 7.85 -2.14 0.73
N LEU A 52 8.70 -1.72 1.67
CA LEU A 52 8.48 -2.02 3.07
C LEU A 52 7.23 -1.29 3.58
N PRO A 53 6.30 -1.98 4.27
CA PRO A 53 5.13 -1.33 4.83
C PRO A 53 5.58 -0.31 5.88
N VAL A 54 5.34 0.97 5.60
CA VAL A 54 5.66 2.05 6.55
C VAL A 54 4.80 1.87 7.80
N ALA A 55 5.46 1.72 8.95
CA ALA A 55 4.79 1.61 10.24
C ALA A 55 3.95 2.88 10.50
N LYS A 56 2.64 2.70 10.71
CA LYS A 56 1.74 3.78 11.09
C LYS A 56 1.85 3.98 12.60
N ARG A 57 1.89 5.24 13.05
CA ARG A 57 1.78 5.57 14.47
C ARG A 57 0.32 5.70 14.83
N ALA A 58 -0.13 4.98 15.86
CA ALA A 58 -1.46 5.17 16.43
C ALA A 58 -1.44 6.46 17.26
N ILE A 59 -2.27 7.43 16.84
CA ILE A 59 -2.45 8.71 17.53
C ILE A 59 -3.94 8.96 17.74
N SER A 60 -4.28 9.77 18.73
CA SER A 60 -5.61 10.35 18.85
C SER A 60 -5.62 11.68 18.07
N LEU A 61 -6.54 11.82 17.12
CA LEU A 61 -6.71 13.01 16.29
C LEU A 61 -8.20 13.35 16.25
N ARG A 62 -8.54 14.63 16.42
CA ARG A 62 -9.89 15.14 16.18
C ARG A 62 -10.04 15.52 14.72
N VAL A 63 -11.14 15.11 14.11
CA VAL A 63 -11.52 15.39 12.73
C VAL A 63 -12.99 15.77 12.76
N ASP A 64 -13.40 16.67 11.88
CA ASP A 64 -14.79 17.06 11.72
C ASP A 64 -15.66 15.83 11.36
N GLU A 65 -16.90 15.84 11.84
CA GLU A 65 -17.82 14.70 11.72
C GLU A 65 -18.16 14.40 10.26
N ASP A 66 -18.46 15.43 9.48
CA ASP A 66 -18.77 15.34 8.06
C ASP A 66 -17.63 14.74 7.23
N VAL A 67 -16.38 15.13 7.52
CA VAL A 67 -15.19 14.58 6.89
C VAL A 67 -15.03 13.11 7.23
N LEU A 68 -15.19 12.75 8.51
CA LEU A 68 -15.08 11.36 8.94
C LEU A 68 -16.14 10.47 8.28
N ASP A 69 -17.37 10.95 8.22
CA ASP A 69 -18.49 10.23 7.63
C ASP A 69 -18.35 10.09 6.12
N TRP A 70 -17.91 11.15 5.43
CA TRP A 70 -17.58 11.07 4.00
C TRP A 70 -16.57 9.96 3.73
N PHE A 71 -15.47 9.88 4.50
CA PHE A 71 -14.51 8.79 4.33
C PHE A 71 -15.11 7.42 4.66
N ARG A 72 -15.99 7.31 5.67
CA ARG A 72 -16.65 6.04 6.02
C ARG A 72 -17.56 5.51 4.91
N THR A 73 -18.20 6.39 4.11
CA THR A 73 -19.05 5.96 2.98
C THR A 73 -18.31 5.07 1.98
N SER A 74 -17.00 5.29 1.80
CA SER A 74 -16.16 4.49 0.90
C SER A 74 -15.86 3.07 1.44
N GLY A 75 -16.41 2.70 2.59
CA GLY A 75 -16.37 1.35 3.15
C GLY A 75 -15.07 1.01 3.89
N PRO A 76 -14.77 -0.29 4.10
CA PRO A 76 -13.62 -0.74 4.87
C PRO A 76 -12.32 -0.10 4.38
N ARG A 77 -11.38 0.14 5.31
CA ARG A 77 -10.09 0.82 5.08
C ARG A 77 -10.17 2.33 4.83
N TYR A 78 -11.27 2.99 5.19
CA TYR A 78 -11.40 4.45 5.09
C TYR A 78 -10.21 5.22 5.72
N GLN A 79 -9.68 4.76 6.85
CA GLN A 79 -8.48 5.36 7.48
C GLN A 79 -7.24 5.31 6.60
N SER A 80 -7.10 4.27 5.75
CA SER A 80 -5.97 4.19 4.81
C SER A 80 -6.14 5.17 3.65
N ARG A 81 -7.39 5.41 3.19
CA ARG A 81 -7.70 6.44 2.19
C ARG A 81 -7.46 7.85 2.75
N MET A 82 -7.96 8.11 3.96
CA MET A 82 -7.71 9.36 4.68
C MET A 82 -6.21 9.65 4.80
N ASN A 83 -5.43 8.67 5.22
CA ASN A 83 -3.97 8.82 5.29
C ASN A 83 -3.30 9.04 3.91
N ALA A 84 -3.83 8.46 2.83
CA ALA A 84 -3.31 8.71 1.49
C ALA A 84 -3.52 10.17 1.06
N VAL A 85 -4.68 10.75 1.38
CA VAL A 85 -4.97 12.18 1.13
C VAL A 85 -4.04 13.07 1.95
N LEU A 86 -3.82 12.77 3.23
CA LEU A 86 -2.88 13.54 4.05
C LEU A 86 -1.45 13.49 3.48
N ARG A 87 -1.03 12.33 2.94
CA ARG A 87 0.27 12.21 2.25
C ARG A 87 0.35 13.01 0.96
N SER A 88 -0.70 13.02 0.14
CA SER A 88 -0.71 13.80 -1.10
C SER A 88 -0.62 15.29 -0.80
N TYR A 89 -1.35 15.76 0.22
CA TYR A 89 -1.26 17.15 0.68
C TYR A 89 0.14 17.48 1.22
N MET A 90 0.73 16.62 2.06
CA MET A 90 2.10 16.79 2.54
C MET A 90 3.10 16.90 1.37
N ALA A 91 2.99 16.04 0.36
CA ALA A 91 3.86 16.05 -0.81
C ALA A 91 3.68 17.34 -1.64
N TYR A 92 2.43 17.79 -1.82
CA TYR A 92 2.11 19.06 -2.47
C TYR A 92 2.80 20.24 -1.77
N VAL A 93 2.64 20.37 -0.45
CA VAL A 93 3.24 21.45 0.34
C VAL A 93 4.77 21.42 0.27
N ARG A 94 5.39 20.23 0.33
CA ARG A 94 6.85 20.08 0.25
C ARG A 94 7.41 20.53 -1.11
N ARG A 95 6.74 20.16 -2.21
CA ARG A 95 7.14 20.59 -3.56
C ARG A 95 7.08 22.10 -3.69
N ARG A 96 5.99 22.71 -3.23
CA ARG A 96 5.80 24.17 -3.31
C ARG A 96 6.85 24.94 -2.51
N ARG A 97 7.13 24.53 -1.27
CA ARG A 97 8.19 25.15 -0.45
C ARG A 97 9.59 24.98 -1.05
N GLY A 98 9.86 23.85 -1.69
CA GLY A 98 11.12 23.64 -2.42
C GLY A 98 11.28 24.56 -3.63
N GLN A 99 10.18 24.89 -4.31
CA GLN A 99 10.16 25.82 -5.45
C GLN A 99 10.33 27.29 -4.98
N GLU A 100 9.68 27.68 -3.89
CA GLU A 100 9.82 29.03 -3.30
C GLU A 100 11.24 29.29 -2.77
N GLY A 101 11.89 28.27 -2.17
CA GLY A 101 13.29 28.36 -1.72
C GLY A 101 14.34 28.31 -2.83
N ALA A 102 13.96 27.88 -4.05
CA ALA A 102 14.81 27.89 -5.24
C ALA A 102 14.64 29.17 -6.07
N ALA A 103 13.48 29.82 -6.00
CA ALA A 103 13.23 31.11 -6.67
C ALA A 103 13.78 32.33 -5.92
N SER A 104 14.24 32.14 -4.68
CA SER A 104 14.78 33.20 -3.81
C SER A 104 16.31 33.13 -3.63
N ARG A 105 17.02 32.34 -4.45
CA ARG A 105 18.48 32.29 -4.57
C ARG A 105 18.90 32.64 -5.99
#